data_AF-A0A496TN61-F1
#
_entry.id   AF-A0A496TN61-F1
#
_cell.length_a   1.000
_cell.length_b   1.000
_cell.length_c   1.000
_cell.angle_alpha   90.00
_cell.angle_beta   90.00
_cell.angle_gamma   90.00
#
_symmetry.space_group_name_H-M   'P 1'
#
loop_
_entity.id
_entity.type
_entity.pdbx_description
1 polymer ?
#
loop_
_entity_poly.entity_id
_entity_poly.type
_entity_poly.pdbx_seq_one_letter_code
_entity_poly.pdbx_strand_id
1 'polypeptide(L)'
;MLEQLKLRTDSKQISQQLQAFIKQKVQQHHRSGAILGLSGGLDSAVVAALAVRSLGVENVLALIMPERDSDFCTVDDAKLVANQYH
;
A
#
# COMPACT_ATOMS: atom_id res chain seq x y z
N MET A 1 -10.77 20.37 -29.14
CA MET A 1 -11.75 19.62 -28.31
C MET A 1 -11.03 18.42 -27.67
N LEU A 2 -10.08 18.67 -26.76
CA LEU A 2 -9.35 17.64 -26.00
C LEU A 2 -8.98 18.22 -24.61
N GLU A 3 -9.98 18.71 -23.87
CA GLU A 3 -9.80 19.32 -22.53
C GLU A 3 -10.70 18.62 -21.48
N GLN A 4 -10.90 17.30 -21.57
CA GLN A 4 -11.72 16.58 -20.58
C GLN A 4 -11.20 15.18 -20.28
N LEU A 5 -10.07 15.11 -19.59
CA LEU A 5 -9.74 13.99 -18.70
C LEU A 5 -8.92 14.49 -17.49
N LYS A 6 -9.34 15.63 -16.92
CA LYS A 6 -8.96 15.96 -15.54
C LYS A 6 -9.75 15.02 -14.64
N LEU A 7 -9.10 13.97 -14.14
CA LEU A 7 -9.59 13.18 -13.01
C LEU A 7 -9.98 14.17 -11.89
N ARG A 8 -11.29 14.42 -11.73
CA ARG A 8 -11.86 15.32 -10.72
C ARG A 8 -11.92 14.63 -9.37
N THR A 9 -10.79 14.10 -8.91
CA THR A 9 -10.76 13.31 -7.68
C THR A 9 -9.76 13.93 -6.72
N ASP A 10 -10.26 14.30 -5.54
CA ASP A 10 -9.43 14.71 -4.42
C ASP A 10 -8.73 13.46 -3.87
N SER A 11 -7.51 13.21 -4.36
CA SER A 11 -6.70 12.06 -3.94
C SER A 11 -6.43 12.06 -2.44
N LYS A 12 -6.41 13.23 -1.79
CA LYS A 12 -6.23 13.33 -0.33
C LYS A 12 -7.48 12.83 0.37
N GLN A 13 -8.66 13.28 -0.06
CA GLN A 13 -9.93 12.81 0.50
C GLN A 13 -10.11 11.30 0.30
N ILE A 14 -9.82 10.77 -0.90
CA ILE A 14 -9.90 9.33 -1.17
C ILE A 14 -8.92 8.56 -0.29
N SER A 15 -7.68 9.03 -0.18
CA SER A 15 -6.69 8.38 0.68
C SER A 15 -7.17 8.31 2.14
N GLN A 16 -7.79 9.37 2.66
CA GLN A 16 -8.36 9.38 4.01
C GLN A 16 -9.54 8.40 4.15
N GLN A 17 -10.41 8.32 3.15
CA GLN A 17 -11.52 7.36 3.12
C GLN A 17 -11.03 5.91 3.10
N LEU A 18 -10.01 5.62 2.28
CA LEU A 18 -9.39 4.29 2.22
C LEU A 18 -8.68 3.94 3.53
N GLN A 19 -8.03 4.91 4.18
CA GLN A 19 -7.40 4.67 5.48
C GLN A 19 -8.43 4.32 6.56
N ALA A 20 -9.54 5.06 6.61
CA ALA A 20 -10.65 4.77 7.52
C ALA A 20 -11.26 3.39 7.24
N PHE A 21 -11.44 3.04 5.96
CA PHE A 21 -11.92 1.73 5.55
C PHE A 21 -11.00 0.58 6.02
N ILE A 22 -9.68 0.70 5.81
CA ILE A 22 -8.70 -0.30 6.24
C ILE A 22 -8.78 -0.49 7.76
N LYS A 23 -8.73 0.60 8.52
CA LYS A 23 -8.80 0.56 9.99
C LYS A 23 -10.09 -0.08 10.48
N GLN A 24 -11.22 0.32 9.91
CA GLN A 24 -12.53 -0.26 10.25
C GLN A 24 -12.58 -1.75 9.95
N LYS A 25 -12.07 -2.20 8.79
CA LYS A 25 -12.09 -3.62 8.42
C LYS A 25 -11.25 -4.48 9.34
N VAL A 26 -10.05 -4.02 9.68
CA VAL A 26 -9.17 -4.73 10.63
C VAL A 26 -9.85 -4.86 12.00
N GLN A 27 -10.46 -3.79 12.50
CA GLN A 27 -11.20 -3.79 13.76
C GLN A 27 -12.44 -4.69 13.74
N GLN A 28 -13.25 -4.64 12.66
CA GLN A 28 -14.43 -5.50 12.48
C GLN A 28 -14.11 -6.98 12.54
N HIS A 29 -12.92 -7.37 12.07
CA HIS A 29 -12.44 -8.75 12.09
C HIS A 29 -11.64 -9.09 13.36
N HIS A 30 -11.59 -8.22 14.36
CA HIS A 30 -10.86 -8.40 15.63
C HIS A 30 -9.39 -8.76 15.40
N ARG A 31 -8.75 -8.12 14.42
CA ARG A 31 -7.33 -8.28 14.11
C ARG A 31 -6.54 -7.06 14.58
N SER A 32 -5.26 -7.27 14.82
CA SER A 32 -4.35 -6.22 15.28
C SER A 32 -3.59 -5.53 14.13
N GLY A 33 -3.62 -6.10 12.92
CA GLY A 33 -2.79 -5.65 11.81
C GLY A 33 -3.10 -6.35 10.49
N ALA A 34 -2.23 -6.13 9.50
CA ALA A 34 -2.36 -6.68 8.16
C ALA A 34 -1.03 -7.23 7.63
N ILE A 35 -1.12 -8.28 6.80
CA ILE A 35 -0.01 -8.81 6.02
C ILE A 35 -0.32 -8.55 4.54
N LEU A 36 0.66 -8.07 3.78
CA LEU A 36 0.49 -7.79 2.35
C LEU A 36 1.72 -8.18 1.53
N GLY A 37 1.50 -8.57 0.28
CA GLY A 37 2.59 -8.79 -0.68
C GLY A 37 3.09 -7.46 -1.26
N LEU A 38 4.41 -7.26 -1.28
CA LEU A 38 5.07 -6.08 -1.83
C LEU A 38 5.94 -6.51 -3.01
N SER A 39 5.48 -6.22 -4.24
CA SER A 39 6.12 -6.70 -5.47
C SER A 39 7.10 -5.70 -6.08
N GLY A 40 7.14 -4.46 -5.58
CA GLY A 40 7.87 -3.34 -6.20
C GLY A 40 7.02 -2.54 -7.20
N GLY A 41 5.81 -3.00 -7.51
CA GLY A 41 4.86 -2.27 -8.34
C GLY A 41 4.11 -1.17 -7.58
N LEU A 42 3.62 -0.17 -8.34
CA LEU A 42 2.89 0.99 -7.83
C LEU A 42 1.70 0.61 -6.93
N ASP A 43 0.88 -0.36 -7.34
CA ASP A 43 -0.32 -0.74 -6.60
C ASP A 43 0.03 -1.27 -5.21
N SER A 44 1.00 -2.18 -5.12
CA SER A 44 1.45 -2.73 -3.85
C SER A 44 2.10 -1.68 -2.95
N ALA A 45 2.82 -0.71 -3.55
CA ALA A 45 3.42 0.41 -2.83
C ALA A 45 2.36 1.36 -2.24
N VAL A 46 1.31 1.67 -3.01
CA VAL A 46 0.18 2.48 -2.54
C VAL A 46 -0.56 1.77 -1.41
N VAL A 47 -0.81 0.47 -1.53
CA VAL A 47 -1.45 -0.34 -0.48
C VAL A 47 -0.59 -0.36 0.78
N ALA A 48 0.72 -0.56 0.67
CA ALA A 48 1.64 -0.54 1.81
C ALA A 48 1.60 0.82 2.53
N ALA A 49 1.68 1.93 1.78
CA ALA A 49 1.61 3.28 2.33
C ALA A 49 0.28 3.55 3.06
N LEU A 50 -0.84 3.14 2.46
CA LEU A 50 -2.16 3.30 3.09
C LEU A 50 -2.29 2.42 4.34
N ALA A 51 -1.81 1.17 4.30
CA ALA A 51 -1.86 0.25 5.43
C ALA A 51 -1.08 0.80 6.64
N VAL A 52 0.17 1.24 6.43
CA VAL A 52 1.00 1.84 7.48
C VAL A 52 0.34 3.09 8.07
N ARG A 53 -0.17 3.99 7.22
CA ARG A 53 -0.89 5.20 7.68
C ARG A 53 -2.17 4.88 8.47
N SER A 54 -2.80 3.74 8.20
CA SER A 54 -4.06 3.35 8.83
C SER A 54 -3.87 2.61 10.15
N LEU A 55 -2.86 1.75 10.22
CA LEU A 55 -2.68 0.75 11.27
C LEU A 55 -1.44 0.99 12.14
N GLY A 56 -0.51 1.84 11.70
CA GLY A 56 0.84 1.92 12.30
C GLY A 56 1.79 0.92 11.65
N VAL A 57 3.07 1.27 11.55
CA VAL A 57 4.09 0.40 10.93
C VAL A 57 4.25 -0.91 11.70
N GLU A 58 4.14 -0.88 13.03
CA GLU A 58 4.27 -2.02 13.91
C GLU A 58 3.20 -3.10 13.70
N ASN A 59 2.10 -2.73 13.03
CA ASN A 59 0.96 -3.59 12.74
C ASN A 59 0.87 -4.01 11.26
N VAL A 60 1.91 -3.73 10.46
CA VAL A 60 1.93 -4.08 9.03
C VAL A 60 3.17 -4.91 8.71
N LEU A 61 2.95 -6.11 8.18
CA LEU A 61 4.01 -6.96 7.65
C LEU A 61 3.94 -7.01 6.12
N ALA A 62 4.97 -6.51 5.44
CA ALA A 62 5.12 -6.62 4.01
C ALA A 62 6.00 -7.84 3.65
N LEU A 63 5.51 -8.68 2.74
CA LEU A 63 6.23 -9.85 2.22
C LEU A 63 6.68 -9.59 0.79
N ILE A 64 8.00 -9.65 0.55
CA ILE A 64 8.58 -9.61 -0.78
C ILE A 64 8.82 -11.07 -1.19
N MET A 65 8.11 -11.54 -2.22
CA MET A 65 8.10 -12.95 -2.64
C MET A 65 8.51 -13.07 -4.12
N PRO A 66 9.80 -12.93 -4.44
CA PRO A 66 10.27 -13.08 -5.82
C PRO A 66 10.23 -14.54 -6.27
N GLU A 67 9.98 -14.74 -7.56
CA GLU A 67 10.08 -16.03 -8.25
C GLU A 67 11.29 -16.06 -9.19
N ARG A 68 11.57 -17.22 -9.79
CA ARG A 68 12.77 -17.43 -10.64
C ARG A 68 12.92 -16.40 -11.76
N ASP A 69 11.81 -15.98 -12.34
CA ASP A 69 11.78 -15.06 -13.49
C ASP A 69 11.47 -13.60 -13.08
N SER A 70 11.54 -13.28 -11.78
CA SER A 70 11.31 -11.91 -11.30
C SER A 70 12.49 -10.99 -11.62
N ASP A 71 12.21 -9.79 -12.11
CA ASP A 71 13.22 -8.77 -12.36
C ASP A 71 13.84 -8.29 -11.05
N PHE A 72 15.16 -8.40 -10.90
CA PHE A 72 15.89 -7.98 -9.70
C PHE A 72 15.62 -6.52 -9.30
N CYS A 73 15.41 -5.63 -10.27
CA CYS A 73 15.07 -4.22 -10.01
C CYS A 73 13.77 -4.07 -9.20
N THR A 74 12.77 -4.91 -9.45
CA THR A 74 11.47 -4.84 -8.73
C THR A 74 11.59 -5.23 -7.26
N VAL A 75 12.51 -6.16 -6.96
CA VAL A 75 12.82 -6.54 -5.57
C VAL A 75 13.46 -5.38 -4.82
N ASP A 76 14.34 -4.63 -5.47
CA ASP A 76 14.98 -3.47 -4.85
C ASP A 76 14.01 -2.29 -4.67
N ASP A 77 13.09 -2.08 -5.62
CA ASP A 77 11.99 -1.12 -5.45
C ASP A 77 11.07 -1.51 -4.28
N ALA A 78 10.76 -2.80 -4.13
CA ALA A 78 9.99 -3.31 -3.00
C ALA A 78 10.70 -3.05 -1.67
N LYS A 79 12.01 -3.30 -1.59
CA LYS A 79 12.81 -2.99 -0.40
C LYS A 79 12.85 -1.50 -0.12
N LEU A 80 12.98 -0.65 -1.14
CA LEU A 80 12.98 0.80 -0.98
C LEU A 80 11.68 1.28 -0.34
N VAL A 81 10.53 0.79 -0.80
CA VAL A 81 9.24 1.10 -0.20
C VAL A 81 9.15 0.60 1.25
N ALA A 82 9.59 -0.64 1.52
CA ALA A 82 9.57 -1.19 2.88
C ALA A 82 10.46 -0.39 3.85
N ASN A 83 11.63 0.07 3.39
CA ASN A 83 12.58 0.83 4.19
C ASN A 83 12.12 2.27 4.45
N GLN A 84 11.21 2.82 3.63
CA GLN A 84 10.68 4.16 3.85
C GLN A 84 9.79 4.28 5.11
N TYR A 85 9.28 3.15 5.60
CA TYR A 85 8.37 3.14 6.76
C TYR A 85 8.99 2.50 8.02
N HIS A 86 10.21 1.98 7.93
CA HIS A 86 10.97 1.41 9.06
C HIS A 86 11.40 2.45 10.09
#